data_AF-X0ZEN2-F1
#
_entry.id   AF-X0ZEN2-F1
#
_cell.length_a   1.000
_cell.length_b   1.000
_cell.length_c   1.000
_cell.angle_alpha   90.00
_cell.angle_beta   90.00
_cell.angle_gamma   90.00
#
_symmetry.space_group_name_H-M   'P 1'
#
loop_
_entity.id
_entity.type
_entity.pdbx_description
1 polymer ?
#
loop_
_entity_poly.entity_id
_entity_poly.type
_entity_poly.pdbx_seq_one_letter_code
_entity_poly.pdbx_strand_id
1 'polypeptide(L)'
;MHPIFVAETTPNTHDSRIALTLGVPHMLNILFLNLLKRTKEPLNELTRFTGTTFLLQKVLAESIIQSEMEMFGEIQIENAEFHEILDIFEDLIKEYKNTIKNKDLKGFIKLFSEALEYSKEDNHFKNSYEYFYEFMKILK
;
A
#
# COMPACT_ATOMS: atom_id res chain seq x y z
N MET A 1 -14.54 -17.27 11.85
CA MET A 1 -15.62 -16.59 11.11
C MET A 1 -15.58 -15.13 11.55
N HIS A 2 -15.10 -14.22 10.70
CA HIS A 2 -15.09 -12.79 11.04
C HIS A 2 -16.55 -12.29 11.09
N PRO A 3 -16.95 -11.49 12.08
CA PRO A 3 -18.28 -10.92 12.13
C PRO A 3 -18.53 -10.04 10.90
N ILE A 4 -19.70 -10.20 10.27
CA ILE A 4 -20.14 -9.34 9.17
C ILE A 4 -20.70 -8.07 9.78
N PHE A 5 -20.04 -6.94 9.53
CA PHE A 5 -20.52 -5.61 9.90
C PHE A 5 -21.23 -5.00 8.69
N VAL A 6 -22.50 -4.64 8.83
CA VAL A 6 -23.26 -3.90 7.82
C VAL A 6 -23.29 -2.43 8.25
N ALA A 7 -22.81 -1.55 7.38
CA ALA A 7 -22.85 -0.10 7.58
C ALA A 7 -23.56 0.56 6.39
N GLU A 8 -24.58 1.36 6.67
CA GLU A 8 -25.31 2.14 5.65
C GLU A 8 -24.56 3.43 5.34
N THR A 9 -24.44 3.79 4.06
CA THR A 9 -23.76 5.00 3.62
C THR A 9 -24.27 5.45 2.25
N THR A 10 -23.91 6.66 1.82
CA THR A 10 -24.26 7.19 0.49
C THR A 10 -23.38 6.57 -0.59
N PRO A 11 -23.82 6.48 -1.86
CA PRO A 11 -23.00 5.96 -2.96
C PRO A 11 -21.62 6.64 -3.07
N ASN A 12 -21.56 7.97 -3.01
CA ASN A 12 -20.27 8.67 -3.08
C ASN A 12 -19.34 8.35 -1.89
N THR A 13 -19.88 8.26 -0.67
CA THR A 13 -19.07 7.88 0.50
C THR A 13 -18.63 6.42 0.43
N HIS A 14 -19.47 5.54 -0.12
CA HIS A 14 -19.09 4.16 -0.42
C HIS A 14 -17.93 4.12 -1.41
N ASP A 15 -18.05 4.79 -2.55
CA ASP A 15 -17.07 4.73 -3.63
C ASP A 15 -15.72 5.32 -3.22
N SER A 16 -15.73 6.44 -2.49
CA SER A 16 -14.52 7.04 -1.90
C SER A 16 -13.83 6.09 -0.90
N ARG A 17 -14.62 5.41 -0.04
CA ARG A 17 -14.07 4.43 0.91
C ARG A 17 -13.52 3.19 0.22
N ILE A 18 -14.18 2.70 -0.83
CA ILE A 18 -13.67 1.57 -1.63
C ILE A 18 -12.39 1.96 -2.36
N ALA A 19 -12.32 3.19 -2.91
CA ALA A 19 -11.13 3.71 -3.56
C ALA A 19 -9.93 3.70 -2.59
N LEU A 20 -10.11 4.15 -1.35
CA LEU A 20 -9.06 4.18 -0.32
C LEU A 20 -8.72 2.79 0.26
N THR A 21 -9.72 1.96 0.57
CA THR A 21 -9.51 0.71 1.32
C THR A 21 -9.24 -0.50 0.44
N LEU A 22 -9.62 -0.45 -0.84
CA LEU A 22 -9.42 -1.52 -1.80
C LEU A 22 -8.57 -1.06 -2.98
N GLY A 23 -8.90 0.08 -3.59
CA GLY A 23 -8.17 0.64 -4.73
C GLY A 23 -6.70 0.90 -4.43
N VAL A 24 -6.41 1.68 -3.38
CA VAL A 24 -5.04 2.06 -3.02
C VAL A 24 -4.14 0.86 -2.69
N PRO A 25 -4.54 -0.12 -1.85
CA PRO A 25 -3.71 -1.30 -1.60
C PRO A 25 -3.40 -2.10 -2.88
N HIS A 26 -4.37 -2.27 -3.78
CA HIS A 26 -4.14 -2.97 -5.05
C HIS A 26 -3.16 -2.20 -5.94
N MET A 27 -3.36 -0.89 -6.09
CA MET A 27 -2.46 -0.02 -6.84
C MET A 27 -1.03 -0.10 -6.33
N LEU A 28 -0.80 0.04 -5.02
CA LEU A 28 0.54 -0.01 -4.44
C LEU A 28 1.26 -1.32 -4.75
N ASN A 29 0.54 -2.45 -4.67
CA ASN A 29 1.11 -3.77 -4.92
C ASN A 29 1.39 -4.04 -6.41
N ILE A 30 0.51 -3.58 -7.30
CA ILE A 30 0.73 -3.63 -8.76
C ILE A 30 1.94 -2.77 -9.14
N LEU A 31 2.01 -1.55 -8.64
CA LEU A 31 3.12 -0.63 -8.90
C LEU A 31 4.44 -1.15 -8.31
N PHE A 32 4.41 -1.78 -7.13
CA PHE A 32 5.57 -2.38 -6.49
C PHE A 32 6.21 -3.46 -7.39
N LEU A 33 5.46 -4.47 -7.85
CA LEU A 33 6.03 -5.50 -8.73
C LEU A 33 6.47 -4.94 -10.08
N ASN A 34 5.72 -3.98 -10.64
CA ASN A 34 6.12 -3.33 -11.89
C ASN A 34 7.38 -2.47 -11.75
N LEU A 35 7.59 -1.83 -10.60
CA LEU A 35 8.83 -1.11 -10.30
C LEU A 35 10.02 -2.08 -10.27
N LEU A 36 9.91 -3.20 -9.55
CA LEU A 36 10.95 -4.24 -9.51
C LEU A 36 11.24 -4.79 -10.91
N LYS A 37 10.20 -5.11 -11.68
CA LYS A 37 10.36 -5.56 -13.08
C LYS A 37 11.13 -4.55 -13.94
N ARG A 38 10.90 -3.24 -13.74
CA ARG A 38 11.56 -2.17 -14.51
C ARG A 38 13.04 -1.98 -14.16
N THR A 39 13.52 -2.47 -13.01
CA THR A 39 14.97 -2.47 -12.72
C THR A 39 15.73 -3.51 -13.54
N LYS A 40 15.01 -4.45 -14.18
CA LYS A 40 15.55 -5.61 -14.92
C LYS A 40 16.29 -6.64 -14.07
N GLU A 41 16.27 -6.49 -12.75
CA GLU A 41 16.77 -7.50 -11.82
C GLU A 41 15.79 -8.69 -11.76
N PRO A 42 16.26 -9.94 -11.87
CA PRO A 42 15.39 -11.10 -11.70
C PRO A 42 14.80 -11.13 -10.28
N LEU A 43 13.48 -11.32 -10.16
CA LEU A 43 12.82 -11.36 -8.85
C LEU A 43 13.40 -12.45 -7.93
N ASN A 44 13.81 -13.59 -8.49
CA ASN A 44 14.47 -14.65 -7.74
C ASN A 44 15.81 -14.20 -7.16
N GLU A 45 16.59 -13.39 -7.89
CA GLU A 45 17.85 -12.85 -7.38
C GLU A 45 17.60 -11.81 -6.29
N LEU A 46 16.64 -10.90 -6.49
CA LEU A 46 16.21 -9.97 -5.44
C LEU A 46 15.79 -10.71 -4.17
N THR A 47 15.10 -11.85 -4.31
CA THR A 47 14.62 -12.70 -3.21
C THR A 47 15.76 -13.27 -2.35
N ARG A 48 16.98 -13.38 -2.90
CA ARG A 48 18.15 -13.87 -2.15
C ARG A 48 18.72 -12.84 -1.17
N PHE A 49 18.39 -11.56 -1.35
CA PHE A 49 18.87 -10.45 -0.51
C PHE A 49 17.79 -9.91 0.45
N THR A 50 16.68 -10.61 0.60
CA THR A 50 15.50 -10.04 1.25
C THR A 50 15.61 -10.06 2.77
N GLY A 51 15.40 -8.89 3.37
CA GLY A 51 14.97 -8.79 4.76
C GLY A 51 13.49 -9.20 4.92
N THR A 52 13.06 -9.31 6.17
CA THR A 52 11.69 -9.71 6.55
C THR A 52 10.61 -8.82 5.93
N THR A 53 10.82 -7.50 5.88
CA THR A 53 9.87 -6.54 5.31
C THR A 53 9.65 -6.74 3.80
N PHE A 54 10.72 -6.96 3.02
CA PHE A 54 10.57 -7.19 1.58
C PHE A 54 9.83 -8.50 1.31
N LEU A 55 10.13 -9.56 2.07
CA LEU A 55 9.45 -10.85 1.92
C LEU A 55 7.94 -10.70 2.15
N LEU A 56 7.54 -10.03 3.24
CA LEU A 56 6.13 -9.78 3.54
C LEU A 56 5.45 -8.98 2.42
N GLN A 57 6.07 -7.87 1.97
CA GLN A 57 5.52 -7.04 0.90
C GLN A 57 5.39 -7.81 -0.42
N LYS A 58 6.39 -8.63 -0.76
CA LYS A 58 6.40 -9.46 -1.97
C LYS A 58 5.24 -10.46 -1.95
N VAL A 59 5.08 -11.20 -0.83
CA VAL A 59 4.02 -12.19 -0.70
C VAL A 59 2.63 -11.55 -0.78
N LEU A 60 2.44 -10.38 -0.15
CA LEU A 60 1.20 -9.60 -0.27
C LEU A 60 0.94 -9.15 -1.71
N ALA A 61 1.97 -8.68 -2.42
CA ALA A 61 1.80 -8.24 -3.79
C ALA A 61 1.49 -9.41 -4.75
N GLU A 62 2.17 -10.55 -4.57
CA GLU A 62 1.94 -11.77 -5.34
C GLU A 62 0.55 -12.36 -5.08
N SER A 63 0.03 -12.29 -3.85
CA SER A 63 -1.31 -12.79 -3.54
C SER A 63 -2.41 -11.92 -4.16
N ILE A 64 -2.23 -10.60 -4.15
CA ILE A 64 -3.15 -9.66 -4.79
C ILE A 64 -3.20 -9.88 -6.30
N ILE A 65 -2.06 -10.06 -6.96
CA ILE A 65 -2.04 -10.22 -8.43
C ILE A 65 -2.56 -11.60 -8.87
N GLN A 66 -2.54 -12.60 -7.99
CA GLN A 66 -3.19 -13.89 -8.23
C GLN A 66 -4.71 -13.85 -8.07
N SER A 67 -5.27 -12.79 -7.46
CA SER A 67 -6.72 -12.60 -7.37
C SER A 67 -7.31 -12.09 -8.69
N GLU A 68 -8.64 -12.17 -8.86
CA GLU A 68 -9.33 -11.89 -10.12
C GLU A 68 -9.14 -10.42 -10.59
N MET A 69 -8.17 -10.21 -11.48
CA MET A 69 -7.74 -8.90 -12.01
C MET A 69 -8.87 -8.11 -12.69
N GLU A 70 -9.87 -8.79 -13.26
CA GLU A 70 -10.96 -8.16 -14.02
C GLU A 70 -11.88 -7.35 -13.10
N MET A 71 -12.25 -7.89 -11.93
CA MET A 71 -13.13 -7.22 -10.97
C MET A 71 -12.49 -5.94 -10.38
N PHE A 72 -11.18 -5.97 -10.11
CA PHE A 72 -10.49 -4.80 -9.54
C PHE A 72 -10.15 -3.73 -10.58
N GLY A 73 -9.98 -4.14 -11.85
CA GLY A 73 -9.81 -3.21 -12.97
C GLY A 73 -11.01 -2.28 -13.11
N GLU A 74 -12.22 -2.82 -13.08
CA GLU A 74 -13.45 -2.02 -13.13
C GLU A 74 -13.56 -1.04 -11.95
N ILE A 75 -13.23 -1.49 -10.73
CA ILE A 75 -13.26 -0.63 -9.53
C ILE A 75 -12.28 0.53 -9.61
N GLN A 76 -11.09 0.35 -10.19
CA GLN A 76 -10.10 1.44 -10.30
C GLN A 76 -10.33 2.34 -11.52
N ILE A 77 -10.81 1.77 -12.62
CA ILE A 77 -10.98 2.50 -13.89
C ILE A 77 -12.25 3.35 -13.84
N GLU A 78 -13.36 2.80 -13.36
CA GLU A 78 -14.68 3.45 -13.40
C GLU A 78 -14.94 4.38 -12.20
N ASN A 79 -14.16 4.26 -11.13
CA ASN A 79 -14.35 5.07 -9.93
C ASN A 79 -13.64 6.43 -10.04
N ALA A 80 -14.41 7.50 -10.27
CA ALA A 80 -13.90 8.86 -10.37
C ALA A 80 -13.17 9.33 -9.10
N GLU A 81 -13.59 8.87 -7.91
CA GLU A 81 -12.90 9.18 -6.64
C GLU A 81 -11.48 8.58 -6.61
N PHE A 82 -11.28 7.46 -7.31
CA PHE A 82 -9.95 6.86 -7.43
C PHE A 82 -9.02 7.69 -8.32
N HIS A 83 -9.55 8.43 -9.31
CA HIS A 83 -8.73 9.31 -10.15
C HIS A 83 -8.15 10.46 -9.35
N GLU A 84 -8.93 11.07 -8.45
CA GLU A 84 -8.42 12.12 -7.55
C GLU A 84 -7.32 11.59 -6.62
N ILE A 85 -7.46 10.34 -6.15
CA ILE A 85 -6.43 9.68 -5.34
C ILE A 85 -5.14 9.47 -6.13
N LEU A 86 -5.21 9.21 -7.44
CA LEU A 86 -4.02 9.08 -8.30
C LEU A 86 -3.25 10.40 -8.39
N ASP A 87 -3.94 11.52 -8.50
CA ASP A 87 -3.31 12.85 -8.52
C ASP A 87 -2.61 13.15 -7.18
N ILE A 88 -3.28 12.87 -6.06
CA ILE A 88 -2.69 13.00 -4.72
C ILE A 88 -1.44 12.10 -4.59
N PHE A 89 -1.52 10.86 -5.06
CA PHE A 89 -0.40 9.92 -5.04
C PHE A 89 0.78 10.41 -5.90
N GLU A 90 0.51 10.97 -7.08
CA GLU A 90 1.54 11.53 -7.94
C GLU A 90 2.29 12.67 -7.25
N ASP A 91 1.55 13.58 -6.60
CA ASP A 91 2.13 14.70 -5.88
C ASP A 91 2.95 14.25 -4.66
N LEU A 92 2.49 13.24 -3.91
CA LEU A 92 3.25 12.63 -2.82
C LEU A 92 4.56 12.02 -3.32
N ILE A 93 4.55 11.34 -4.47
CA ILE A 93 5.78 10.79 -5.08
C ILE A 93 6.73 11.90 -5.55
N LYS A 94 6.21 13.00 -6.12
CA LYS A 94 7.02 14.17 -6.50
C LYS A 94 7.67 14.79 -5.26
N GLU A 95 6.91 14.98 -4.19
CA GLU A 95 7.43 15.50 -2.92
C GLU A 95 8.53 14.60 -2.36
N TYR A 96 8.26 13.30 -2.21
CA TYR A 96 9.22 12.33 -1.71
C TYR A 96 10.52 12.33 -2.53
N LYS A 97 10.39 12.29 -3.87
CA LYS A 97 11.54 12.34 -4.78
C LYS A 97 12.38 13.60 -4.60
N ASN A 98 11.75 14.76 -4.46
CA ASN A 98 12.44 16.03 -4.26
C ASN A 98 13.17 16.05 -2.91
N THR A 99 12.51 15.61 -1.85
CA THR A 99 13.09 15.49 -0.50
C THR A 99 14.36 14.65 -0.51
N ILE A 100 14.32 13.46 -1.12
CA ILE A 100 15.48 12.57 -1.21
C ILE A 100 16.60 13.18 -2.06
N LYS A 101 16.27 13.71 -3.25
CA LYS A 101 17.29 14.28 -4.16
C LYS A 101 18.00 15.49 -3.56
N ASN A 102 17.27 16.30 -2.80
CA ASN A 102 17.81 17.49 -2.13
C ASN A 102 18.52 17.17 -0.82
N LYS A 103 18.56 15.89 -0.40
CA LYS A 103 19.09 15.45 0.90
C LYS A 103 18.43 16.19 2.08
N ASP A 104 17.14 16.52 1.93
CA ASP A 104 16.39 17.24 2.94
C ASP A 104 15.95 16.28 4.06
N LEU A 105 16.81 16.12 5.05
CA LEU A 105 16.53 15.29 6.22
C LEU A 105 15.32 15.80 7.01
N LYS A 106 15.10 17.13 7.06
CA LYS A 106 13.97 17.70 7.80
C LYS A 106 12.65 17.37 7.10
N GLY A 107 12.59 17.54 5.78
CA GLY A 107 11.45 17.13 4.96
C GLY A 107 11.16 15.63 5.09
N PHE A 108 12.20 14.80 5.11
CA PHE A 108 12.02 13.35 5.32
C PHE A 108 11.45 13.02 6.71
N ILE A 109 11.99 13.64 7.77
CA ILE A 109 11.48 13.47 9.13
C ILE A 109 10.02 13.94 9.22
N LYS A 110 9.68 15.04 8.55
CA LYS A 110 8.31 15.55 8.50
C LYS A 110 7.35 14.51 7.91
N LEU A 111 7.62 14.02 6.69
CA LEU A 111 6.82 12.97 6.03
C LEU A 111 6.63 11.74 6.93
N PHE A 112 7.70 11.29 7.57
CA PHE A 112 7.65 10.15 8.48
C PHE A 112 6.80 10.43 9.73
N SER A 113 6.97 11.60 10.34
CA SER A 113 6.26 11.98 11.56
C SER A 113 4.77 12.19 11.35
N GLU A 114 4.37 12.74 10.21
CA GLU A 114 2.96 12.94 9.85
C GLU A 114 2.26 11.58 9.65
N ALA A 115 2.90 10.66 8.92
CA ALA A 115 2.39 9.30 8.76
C ALA A 115 2.31 8.54 10.10
N LEU A 116 3.32 8.70 10.97
CA LEU A 116 3.33 8.13 12.31
C LEU A 116 2.19 8.68 13.17
N GLU A 117 1.94 9.98 13.13
CA GLU A 117 0.87 10.60 13.91
C GLU A 117 -0.51 10.13 13.44
N TYR A 118 -0.75 10.14 12.13
CA TYR A 118 -2.00 9.63 11.55
C TYR A 118 -2.24 8.15 11.91
N SER A 119 -1.18 7.34 11.89
CA SER A 119 -1.29 5.90 12.21
C SER A 119 -1.73 5.64 13.66
N LYS A 120 -1.53 6.58 14.60
CA LYS A 120 -1.97 6.42 15.99
C LYS A 120 -3.49 6.51 16.17
N GLU A 121 -4.23 6.96 15.15
CA GLU A 121 -5.70 6.93 15.15
C GLU A 121 -6.25 5.49 15.12
N ASP A 122 -5.48 4.52 14.58
CA ASP A 122 -5.84 3.11 14.66
C ASP A 122 -5.55 2.54 16.06
N ASN A 123 -6.60 2.04 16.70
CA ASN A 123 -6.53 1.38 18.00
C ASN A 123 -5.55 0.19 18.01
N HIS A 124 -5.27 -0.42 16.86
CA HIS A 124 -4.38 -1.56 16.72
C HIS A 124 -2.92 -1.17 16.43
N PHE A 125 -2.62 0.12 16.21
CA PHE A 125 -1.28 0.58 15.82
C PHE A 125 -0.19 0.11 16.80
N LYS A 126 -0.48 0.11 18.10
CA LYS A 126 0.46 -0.34 19.15
C LYS A 126 0.87 -1.80 19.01
N ASN A 127 0.02 -2.63 18.41
CA ASN A 127 0.26 -4.06 18.19
C ASN A 127 0.80 -4.35 16.79
N SER A 128 0.97 -3.35 15.92
CA SER A 128 1.44 -3.54 14.54
C SER A 128 2.74 -4.35 14.43
N TYR A 129 3.70 -4.11 15.33
CA TYR A 129 4.97 -4.85 15.37
C TYR A 129 4.80 -6.32 15.80
N GLU A 130 3.88 -6.58 16.73
CA GLU A 130 3.54 -7.94 17.17
C GLU A 130 2.90 -8.73 16.03
N TYR A 131 1.92 -8.12 15.34
CA TYR A 131 1.30 -8.75 14.16
C TYR A 131 2.33 -9.04 13.07
N PHE A 132 3.20 -8.08 12.77
CA PHE A 132 4.30 -8.28 11.83
C PHE A 132 5.14 -9.50 12.23
N TYR A 133 5.52 -9.63 13.50
CA TYR A 133 6.31 -10.75 13.98
C TYR A 133 5.58 -12.10 13.83
N GLU A 134 4.29 -12.18 14.16
CA GLU A 134 3.49 -13.39 13.98
C GLU A 134 3.35 -13.78 12.50
N PHE A 135 3.12 -12.81 11.61
CA PHE A 135 3.13 -13.07 10.15
C PHE A 135 4.48 -13.61 9.69
N MET A 136 5.59 -13.05 10.18
CA MET A 136 6.92 -13.50 9.81
C MET A 136 7.26 -14.91 10.30
N LYS A 137 6.59 -15.44 11.33
CA LYS A 137 6.76 -16.86 11.73
C LYS A 137 6.13 -17.83 10.72
N ILE A 138 5.09 -17.40 10.02
CA ILE A 138 4.39 -18.24 9.02
C ILE A 138 5.19 -18.30 7.72
N LEU A 139 5.92 -17.24 7.38
CA LEU A 139 6.70 -17.14 6.14
C LEU A 139 8.10 -17.79 6.21
N LYS A 140 8.51 -18.29 7.39
CA LYS A 140 9.79 -18.98 7.63
C LYS A 140 9.57 -20.48 7.75
#